data_AF-A0A3A9WEK2-F1
#
_entry.id   AF-A0A3A9WEK2-F1
#
_cell.length_a   1.000
_cell.length_b   1.000
_cell.length_c   1.000
_cell.angle_alpha   90.00
_cell.angle_beta   90.00
_cell.angle_gamma   90.00
#
_symmetry.space_group_name_H-M   'P 1'
#
loop_
_entity.id
_entity.type
_entity.pdbx_description
1 polymer ?
#
loop_
_entity_poly.entity_id
_entity_poly.type
_entity_poly.pdbx_seq_one_letter_code
_entity_poly.pdbx_strand_id
1 'polypeptide(L)'
;MNTKKISKVIDIDQFIENNKEFWRDLETYCVAECCGIDAFDFSKEHIEKTVSFYNSKDILSNIDEAILFINTNHLKLMSSSILNHRASKEKFIELFKNIKQVLLGVSV
;
A
#
# COMPACT_ATOMS: atom_id res chain seq x y z
N MET A 1 9.45 -36.53 -4.22
CA MET A 1 9.53 -35.26 -4.97
C MET A 1 8.79 -34.19 -4.18
N ASN A 2 9.50 -33.24 -3.59
CA ASN A 2 8.89 -32.14 -2.85
C ASN A 2 8.41 -31.11 -3.89
N THR A 3 7.14 -31.14 -4.25
CA THR A 3 6.54 -30.13 -5.13
C THR A 3 6.39 -28.84 -4.34
N LYS A 4 7.45 -28.03 -4.30
CA LYS A 4 7.43 -26.67 -3.79
C LYS A 4 6.44 -25.89 -4.65
N LYS A 5 5.19 -25.79 -4.19
CA LYS A 5 4.12 -25.06 -4.87
C LYS A 5 4.58 -23.61 -4.98
N ILE A 6 5.04 -23.20 -6.17
CA ILE A 6 5.39 -21.81 -6.44
C ILE A 6 4.08 -21.04 -6.37
N SER A 7 3.81 -20.45 -5.21
CA SER A 7 2.72 -19.49 -5.09
C SER A 7 3.08 -18.32 -5.98
N LYS A 8 2.39 -18.17 -7.12
CA LYS A 8 2.46 -16.95 -7.91
C LYS A 8 2.04 -15.78 -7.01
N VAL A 9 2.87 -14.75 -6.97
CA VAL A 9 2.65 -13.50 -6.26
C VAL A 9 2.47 -12.43 -7.32
N ILE A 10 1.51 -11.53 -7.11
CA ILE A 10 1.30 -10.39 -7.99
C ILE A 10 2.05 -9.19 -7.43
N ASP A 11 2.81 -8.55 -8.29
CA ASP A 11 3.44 -7.27 -8.01
C ASP A 11 2.42 -6.13 -8.17
N ILE A 12 2.36 -5.22 -7.20
CA ILE A 12 1.48 -4.05 -7.20
C ILE A 12 2.25 -2.72 -7.24
N ASP A 13 3.58 -2.74 -7.43
CA ASP A 13 4.42 -1.54 -7.38
C ASP A 13 4.00 -0.48 -8.40
N GLN A 14 3.39 -0.87 -9.53
CA GLN A 14 2.84 0.08 -10.51
C GLN A 14 1.87 1.10 -9.89
N PHE A 15 1.08 0.72 -8.88
CA PHE A 15 0.14 1.63 -8.23
C PHE A 15 0.81 2.51 -7.17
N ILE A 16 1.86 1.99 -6.54
CA ILE A 16 2.64 2.70 -5.54
C ILE A 16 3.53 3.75 -6.22
N GLU A 17 4.11 3.41 -7.37
CA GLU A 17 4.99 4.29 -8.15
C GLU A 17 4.25 5.57 -8.63
N ASN A 18 2.95 5.48 -8.93
CA ASN A 18 2.15 6.65 -9.35
C ASN A 18 2.11 7.79 -8.31
N ASN A 19 2.28 7.47 -7.02
CA ASN A 19 2.40 8.46 -5.94
C ASN A 19 3.62 8.16 -5.05
N LYS A 20 4.74 7.75 -5.65
CA LYS A 20 5.94 7.28 -4.93
C LYS A 20 6.38 8.22 -3.80
N GLU A 21 6.40 9.52 -4.06
CA GLU A 21 6.84 10.52 -3.07
C GLU A 21 5.89 10.61 -1.87
N PHE A 22 4.57 10.46 -2.07
CA PHE A 22 3.63 10.35 -0.95
C PHE A 22 3.92 9.13 -0.08
N TRP A 23 4.19 7.97 -0.69
CA TRP A 23 4.51 6.76 0.08
C TRP A 23 5.84 6.88 0.82
N ARG A 24 6.85 7.51 0.20
CA ARG A 24 8.14 7.79 0.83
C ARG A 24 8.03 8.77 2.00
N ASP A 25 7.18 9.78 1.90
CA ASP A 25 6.99 10.72 3.00
C ASP A 25 6.26 10.10 4.20
N LEU A 26 5.60 8.95 4.02
CA LEU A 26 5.06 8.14 5.13
C LEU A 26 6.13 7.26 5.78
N GLU A 27 7.29 7.08 5.15
CA GLU A 27 8.43 6.37 5.71
C GLU A 27 9.03 7.17 6.88
N THR A 28 9.37 6.47 7.96
CA THR A 28 9.86 7.10 9.19
C THR A 28 11.39 7.11 9.23
N TYR A 29 11.99 6.82 10.39
CA TYR A 29 13.44 6.82 10.59
C TYR A 29 14.11 5.54 10.09
N CYS A 30 13.36 4.44 9.98
CA CYS A 30 13.87 3.18 9.41
C CYS A 30 13.60 3.16 7.91
N VAL A 31 14.56 2.69 7.12
CA VAL A 31 14.32 2.48 5.69
C VAL A 31 13.47 1.23 5.45
N ALA A 32 12.57 1.28 4.48
CA ALA A 32 11.71 0.15 4.09
C ALA A 32 12.53 -1.10 3.77
N GLU A 33 13.74 -0.96 3.22
CA GLU A 33 14.66 -2.07 2.98
C GLU A 33 15.01 -2.87 4.24
N CYS A 34 14.98 -2.24 5.42
CA CYS A 34 15.33 -2.87 6.70
C CYS A 34 14.10 -3.29 7.51
N CYS A 35 13.10 -2.41 7.64
CA CYS A 35 11.92 -2.65 8.48
C CYS A 35 10.67 -3.07 7.70
N GLY A 36 10.74 -3.16 6.38
CA GLY A 36 9.59 -3.52 5.55
C GLY A 36 8.46 -2.49 5.69
N ILE A 37 7.24 -3.00 5.77
CA ILE A 37 6.05 -2.18 6.00
C ILE A 37 6.07 -1.45 7.36
N ASP A 38 6.83 -1.95 8.34
CA ASP A 38 6.92 -1.34 9.67
C ASP A 38 7.82 -0.09 9.66
N ALA A 39 8.48 0.21 8.53
CA ALA A 39 9.17 1.48 8.31
C ALA A 39 8.19 2.66 8.15
N PHE A 40 6.95 2.40 7.77
CA PHE A 40 5.96 3.41 7.43
C PHE A 40 5.04 3.70 8.61
N ASP A 41 4.71 4.97 8.81
CA ASP A 41 3.70 5.41 9.76
C ASP A 41 2.41 5.75 9.02
N PHE A 42 1.48 4.79 9.04
CA PHE A 42 0.12 4.90 8.51
C PHE A 42 -0.89 5.41 9.55
N SER A 43 -0.44 6.09 10.61
CA SER A 43 -1.35 6.74 11.55
C SER A 43 -2.15 7.84 10.86
N LYS A 44 -3.36 8.08 11.36
CA LYS A 44 -4.24 9.13 10.84
C LYS A 44 -3.54 10.49 10.79
N GLU A 45 -2.88 10.88 11.88
CA GLU A 45 -2.18 12.16 11.99
C GLU A 45 -1.09 12.30 10.92
N HIS A 46 -0.28 11.25 10.71
CA HIS A 46 0.80 11.34 9.74
C HIS A 46 0.30 11.33 8.29
N ILE A 47 -0.74 10.56 7.98
CA ILE A 47 -1.38 10.58 6.65
C ILE A 47 -2.00 11.95 6.38
N GLU A 48 -2.75 12.53 7.32
CA GLU A 48 -3.38 13.86 7.17
C GLU A 48 -2.33 14.95 6.96
N LYS A 49 -1.23 14.91 7.72
CA LYS A 49 -0.12 15.82 7.55
C LYS A 49 0.55 15.65 6.18
N THR A 50 0.84 14.41 5.79
CA THR A 50 1.56 14.11 4.55
C THR A 50 0.73 14.47 3.32
N VAL A 51 -0.56 14.09 3.28
CA VAL A 51 -1.41 14.38 2.12
C VAL A 51 -1.59 15.89 1.89
N SER A 52 -1.39 16.74 2.90
CA SER A 52 -1.48 18.20 2.73
C SER A 52 -0.48 18.79 1.72
N PHE A 53 0.58 18.04 1.39
CA PHE A 53 1.59 18.41 0.38
C PHE A 53 1.28 17.87 -1.03
N TYR A 54 0.24 17.07 -1.18
CA TYR A 54 -0.07 16.34 -2.42
C TYR A 54 -1.52 16.55 -2.88
N ASN A 55 -1.82 16.15 -4.11
CA ASN A 55 -3.20 16.10 -4.58
C ASN A 55 -3.91 14.86 -4.04
N SER A 56 -4.72 15.03 -3.00
CA SER A 56 -5.47 13.94 -2.36
C SER A 56 -6.40 13.19 -3.33
N LYS A 57 -6.93 13.85 -4.37
CA LYS A 57 -7.78 13.19 -5.37
C LYS A 57 -7.00 12.18 -6.21
N ASP A 58 -5.76 12.51 -6.57
CA ASP A 58 -4.91 11.62 -7.37
C ASP A 58 -4.51 10.39 -6.54
N ILE A 59 -4.16 10.60 -5.26
CA ILE A 59 -3.86 9.51 -4.33
C ILE A 59 -5.08 8.60 -4.13
N LEU A 60 -6.26 9.18 -3.92
CA LEU A 60 -7.51 8.42 -3.79
C LEU A 60 -7.82 7.61 -5.05
N SER A 61 -7.64 8.19 -6.24
CA SER A 61 -7.86 7.50 -7.51
C SER A 61 -6.92 6.31 -7.67
N ASN A 62 -5.62 6.49 -7.39
CA ASN A 62 -4.64 5.42 -7.49
C ASN A 62 -4.90 4.29 -6.47
N ILE A 63 -5.32 4.64 -5.26
CA ILE A 63 -5.75 3.66 -4.25
C ILE A 63 -6.97 2.85 -4.74
N ASP A 64 -7.95 3.51 -5.35
CA ASP A 64 -9.13 2.84 -5.90
C ASP A 64 -8.80 1.89 -7.05
N GLU A 65 -7.90 2.30 -7.94
CA GLU A 65 -7.39 1.46 -9.01
C GLU A 65 -6.63 0.24 -8.47
N ALA A 66 -5.79 0.41 -7.44
CA ALA A 66 -5.09 -0.68 -6.79
C ALA A 66 -6.06 -1.68 -6.14
N ILE A 67 -7.06 -1.19 -5.41
CA ILE A 67 -8.10 -2.04 -4.80
C ILE A 67 -8.88 -2.81 -5.87
N LEU A 68 -9.27 -2.15 -6.97
CA LEU A 68 -9.98 -2.79 -8.07
C LEU A 68 -9.13 -3.89 -8.73
N PHE A 69 -7.86 -3.59 -9.01
CA PHE A 69 -6.92 -4.56 -9.57
C PHE A 69 -6.73 -5.78 -8.66
N ILE A 70 -6.54 -5.57 -7.36
CA ILE A 70 -6.36 -6.65 -6.39
C ILE A 70 -7.63 -7.52 -6.28
N ASN A 71 -8.82 -6.92 -6.29
CA ASN A 71 -10.10 -7.65 -6.21
C ASN A 71 -10.39 -8.48 -7.45
N THR A 72 -10.02 -7.98 -8.63
CA THR A 72 -10.24 -8.67 -9.91
C THR A 72 -9.23 -9.78 -10.17
N ASN A 73 -8.11 -9.82 -9.43
CA ASN A 73 -7.10 -10.85 -9.56
C ASN A 73 -7.47 -12.14 -8.80
N HIS A 74 -7.25 -13.31 -9.42
CA HIS A 74 -7.53 -14.61 -8.81
C HIS A 74 -6.44 -15.09 -7.83
N LEU A 75 -5.25 -14.47 -7.84
CA LEU A 75 -4.17 -14.84 -6.94
C LEU A 75 -4.39 -14.30 -5.53
N LYS A 76 -3.94 -15.05 -4.53
CA LYS A 76 -4.15 -14.73 -3.10
C LYS A 76 -3.05 -13.88 -2.49
N LEU A 77 -1.85 -13.89 -3.09
CA LEU A 77 -0.67 -13.24 -2.55
C LEU A 77 -0.23 -12.09 -3.46
N MET A 78 0.11 -10.98 -2.82
CA MET A 78 0.57 -9.75 -3.43
C MET A 78 1.93 -9.37 -2.84
N SER A 79 2.72 -8.58 -3.57
CA SER A 79 3.97 -8.01 -3.09
C SER A 79 4.16 -6.59 -3.61
N SER A 80 4.84 -5.79 -2.82
CA SER A 80 5.41 -4.51 -3.23
C SER A 80 6.86 -4.47 -2.77
N SER A 81 7.78 -4.16 -3.69
CA SER A 81 9.18 -3.93 -3.33
C SER A 81 9.36 -2.56 -2.67
N ILE A 82 8.56 -1.57 -3.06
CA ILE A 82 8.58 -0.21 -2.49
C ILE A 82 8.19 -0.23 -1.01
N LEU A 83 7.13 -0.95 -0.66
CA LEU A 83 6.70 -1.14 0.73
C LEU A 83 7.50 -2.24 1.44
N ASN A 84 8.40 -2.93 0.71
CA ASN A 84 9.09 -4.15 1.12
C ASN A 84 8.16 -5.10 1.91
N HIS A 85 7.02 -5.40 1.29
CA HIS A 85 5.93 -6.14 1.92
C HIS A 85 5.36 -7.22 1.01
N ARG A 86 5.14 -8.41 1.56
CA ARG A 86 4.48 -9.53 0.89
C ARG A 86 3.38 -10.08 1.79
N ALA A 87 2.14 -10.03 1.30
CA ALA A 87 0.97 -10.37 2.10
C ALA A 87 -0.19 -10.89 1.26
N SER A 88 -1.28 -11.26 1.94
CA SER A 88 -2.51 -11.64 1.25
C SER A 88 -3.18 -10.42 0.63
N LYS A 89 -4.03 -10.64 -0.37
CA LYS A 89 -4.84 -9.59 -0.97
C LYS A 89 -5.68 -8.83 0.06
N GLU A 90 -6.20 -9.53 1.07
CA GLU A 90 -7.01 -8.94 2.12
C GLU A 90 -6.22 -7.91 2.93
N LYS A 91 -4.96 -8.21 3.27
CA LYS A 91 -4.09 -7.28 4.01
C LYS A 91 -3.77 -6.02 3.21
N PHE A 92 -3.50 -6.13 1.92
CA PHE A 92 -3.28 -4.95 1.06
C PHE A 92 -4.56 -4.14 0.89
N ILE A 93 -5.71 -4.79 0.70
CA ILE A 93 -7.01 -4.10 0.63
C ILE A 93 -7.31 -3.38 1.94
N GLU A 94 -7.06 -4.01 3.09
CA GLU A 94 -7.23 -3.41 4.40
C GLU A 94 -6.37 -2.16 4.57
N LEU A 95 -5.07 -2.27 4.27
CA LEU A 95 -4.14 -1.13 4.27
C LEU A 95 -4.67 0.03 3.42
N PHE A 96 -5.00 -0.24 2.17
CA PHE A 96 -5.49 0.78 1.23
C PHE A 96 -6.83 1.39 1.66
N LYS A 97 -7.74 0.60 2.23
CA LYS A 97 -9.02 1.10 2.76
C LYS A 97 -8.80 2.00 3.98
N ASN A 98 -7.90 1.64 4.89
CA ASN A 98 -7.61 2.43 6.08
C ASN A 98 -7.03 3.80 5.68
N ILE A 99 -6.06 3.82 4.76
CA ILE A 99 -5.52 5.08 4.21
C ILE A 99 -6.63 5.87 3.52
N LYS A 100 -7.44 5.24 2.67
CA LYS A 100 -8.57 5.87 2.00
C LYS A 100 -9.57 6.51 2.97
N GLN A 101 -9.91 5.84 4.08
CA GLN A 101 -10.82 6.40 5.09
C GLN A 101 -10.28 7.68 5.70
N VAL A 102 -8.98 7.70 6.03
CA VAL A 102 -8.31 8.92 6.53
C VAL A 102 -8.37 10.03 5.48
N LEU A 103 -8.04 9.72 4.22
CA LEU A 103 -8.06 10.70 3.12
C LEU A 103 -9.45 11.29 2.82
N LEU A 104 -10.51 10.53 3.10
CA LEU A 104 -11.90 10.98 2.96
C LEU A 104 -12.43 11.72 4.19
N GLY A 105 -11.65 11.82 5.27
CA GLY A 105 -12.08 12.41 6.53
C GLY A 105 -13.13 11.57 7.27
N VAL A 106 -13.24 10.28 6.97
CA VAL A 106 -14.14 9.35 7.67
C VAL A 106 -13.43 8.89 8.95
N SER A 107 -14.10 8.99 10.11
CA SER A 107 -13.54 8.49 11.37
C SER A 107 -13.39 6.97 11.32
N VAL A 108 -12.20 6.47 11.65
CA VAL A 108 -11.84 5.04 11.77
C VAL A 108 -12.30 4.50 13.12
#